data_AF-D2VCT0-F1
#
_entry.id   AF-D2VCT0-F1
#
_cell.length_a   1.000
_cell.length_b   1.000
_cell.length_c   1.000
_cell.angle_alpha   90.00
_cell.angle_beta   90.00
_cell.angle_gamma   90.00
#
_symmetry.space_group_name_H-M   'P 1'
#
loop_
_entity.id
_entity.type
_entity.pdbx_description
1 polymer ?
#
loop_
_entity_poly.entity_id
_entity_poly.type
_entity_poly.pdbx_seq_one_letter_code
_entity_poly.pdbx_strand_id
1 'polypeptide(L)'
;MSHLTIALRSLLALTTLQSTSFFLGALKIKIKQWLMFNSCAVANYSLLAALASSHVLDENYSRMMVHASLPGLMYYGGLGLVVFPWKLGMNLIPQFSHLIMSANVLMELNKTLAVGDFENAFKGTMLGLLFWLPFIFIQNKYLYSHQEEASEILWNPEERMKKMGIIKSE
;
A
#
# COMPACT_ATOMS: atom_id res chain seq x y z
N MET A 1 19.93 -2.03 12.17
CA MET A 1 18.46 -2.27 12.05
C MET A 1 18.09 -3.45 12.92
N SER A 2 17.00 -3.39 13.69
CA SER A 2 16.57 -4.54 14.50
C SER A 2 16.04 -5.67 13.59
N HIS A 3 16.12 -6.93 14.05
CA HIS A 3 15.57 -8.08 13.33
C HIS A 3 14.07 -7.91 13.02
N LEU A 4 13.32 -7.31 13.95
CA LEU A 4 11.92 -6.98 13.75
C LEU A 4 11.71 -6.00 12.59
N THR A 5 12.56 -4.96 12.48
CA THR A 5 12.47 -3.98 11.38
C THR A 5 12.70 -4.65 10.03
N ILE A 6 13.69 -5.55 9.96
CA ILE A 6 13.99 -6.31 8.74
C ILE A 6 12.80 -7.20 8.38
N ALA A 7 12.27 -7.96 9.35
CA ALA A 7 11.14 -8.84 9.14
C ALA A 7 9.90 -8.09 8.62
N LEU A 8 9.54 -6.96 9.25
CA LEU A 8 8.39 -6.15 8.84
C LEU A 8 8.55 -5.56 7.44
N ARG A 9 9.74 -5.09 7.08
CA ARG A 9 10.01 -4.55 5.74
C ARG A 9 10.02 -5.64 4.67
N SER A 10 10.57 -6.81 4.98
CA SER A 10 10.52 -7.98 4.10
C SER A 10 9.09 -8.46 3.88
N LEU A 11 8.27 -8.53 4.94
CA LEU A 11 6.85 -8.86 4.83
C LEU A 11 6.08 -7.82 4.03
N LEU A 12 6.39 -6.52 4.19
CA LEU A 12 5.80 -5.46 3.39
C LEU A 12 6.11 -5.67 1.90
N ALA A 13 7.37 -5.95 1.55
CA ALA A 13 7.77 -6.23 0.17
C ALA A 13 7.09 -7.47 -0.40
N LEU A 14 7.08 -8.58 0.34
CA LEU A 14 6.46 -9.83 -0.09
C LEU A 14 4.95 -9.69 -0.32
N THR A 15 4.24 -9.05 0.62
CA THR A 15 2.78 -8.82 0.46
C THR A 15 2.47 -7.85 -0.67
N THR A 16 3.32 -6.84 -0.91
CA THR A 16 3.18 -5.91 -2.03
C THR A 16 3.40 -6.60 -3.38
N LEU A 17 4.41 -7.47 -3.48
CA LEU A 17 4.66 -8.27 -4.67
C LEU A 17 3.55 -9.28 -4.93
N GLN A 18 3.08 -9.97 -3.88
CA GLN A 18 1.95 -10.89 -3.97
C GLN A 18 0.70 -10.17 -4.46
N SER A 19 0.37 -9.01 -3.88
CA SER A 19 -0.79 -8.21 -4.29
C SER A 19 -0.65 -7.76 -5.75
N THR A 20 0.52 -7.27 -6.15
CA THR A 20 0.76 -6.85 -7.54
C THR A 20 0.62 -8.03 -8.52
N SER A 21 1.16 -9.19 -8.16
CA SER A 21 1.08 -10.41 -8.96
C SER A 21 -0.35 -10.94 -9.07
N PHE A 22 -1.14 -10.82 -7.99
CA PHE A 22 -2.55 -11.19 -8.00
C PHE A 22 -3.36 -10.32 -8.97
N PHE A 23 -3.23 -8.99 -8.87
CA PHE A 23 -4.00 -8.09 -9.73
C PHE A 23 -3.56 -8.15 -11.20
N LEU A 24 -2.25 -8.04 -11.48
CA LEU A 24 -1.76 -8.02 -12.87
C LEU A 24 -1.69 -9.41 -13.50
N GLY A 25 -1.40 -10.45 -12.71
CA GLY A 25 -1.25 -11.82 -13.19
C GLY A 25 -2.57 -12.60 -13.17
N ALA A 26 -3.16 -12.79 -11.98
CA ALA A 26 -4.37 -13.61 -11.85
C ALA A 26 -5.61 -12.88 -12.40
N LEU A 27 -5.86 -11.64 -11.98
CA LEU A 27 -7.03 -10.87 -12.45
C LEU A 27 -6.84 -10.23 -13.82
N LYS A 28 -5.60 -10.25 -14.35
CA LYS A 28 -5.22 -9.73 -15.69
C LYS A 28 -5.72 -8.30 -15.94
N ILE A 29 -5.75 -7.46 -14.91
CA ILE A 29 -6.20 -6.07 -15.06
C ILE A 29 -5.09 -5.21 -15.65
N LYS A 30 -5.47 -4.10 -16.29
CA LYS A 30 -4.54 -3.14 -16.89
C LYS A 30 -3.77 -2.39 -15.81
N ILE A 31 -2.57 -1.90 -16.14
CA ILE A 31 -1.72 -1.12 -15.21
C ILE A 31 -2.47 0.09 -14.61
N LYS A 32 -3.29 0.78 -15.41
CA LYS A 32 -4.14 1.90 -14.92
C LYS A 32 -5.12 1.42 -13.83
N GLN A 33 -5.79 0.30 -14.06
CA GLN A 33 -6.72 -0.29 -13.09
C GLN A 33 -5.96 -0.74 -11.84
N TRP A 34 -4.78 -1.34 -12.00
CA TRP A 34 -3.91 -1.70 -10.89
C TRP A 34 -3.52 -0.49 -10.04
N LEU A 35 -3.16 0.64 -10.64
CA LEU A 35 -2.82 1.86 -9.92
C LEU A 35 -3.99 2.37 -9.05
N MET A 36 -5.22 2.27 -9.55
CA MET A 36 -6.42 2.83 -8.92
C MET A 36 -7.13 1.87 -7.95
N PHE A 37 -7.03 0.56 -8.19
CA PHE A 37 -7.68 -0.46 -7.36
C PHE A 37 -6.70 -1.13 -6.38
N ASN A 38 -5.40 -1.14 -6.68
CA ASN A 38 -4.36 -1.63 -5.79
C ASN A 38 -3.48 -0.50 -5.23
N SER A 39 -4.12 0.58 -4.80
CA SER A 39 -3.44 1.80 -4.33
C SER A 39 -2.64 1.59 -3.03
N CYS A 40 -2.97 0.54 -2.27
CA CYS A 40 -2.17 0.09 -1.13
C CYS A 40 -0.78 -0.37 -1.57
N ALA A 41 -0.68 -1.12 -2.67
CA ALA A 41 0.61 -1.51 -3.24
C ALA A 41 1.40 -0.29 -3.73
N VAL A 42 0.74 0.72 -4.29
CA VAL A 42 1.38 1.99 -4.69
C VAL A 42 1.99 2.69 -3.48
N ALA A 43 1.25 2.79 -2.37
CA ALA A 43 1.77 3.31 -1.11
C ALA A 43 2.97 2.49 -0.61
N ASN A 44 2.86 1.16 -0.56
CA ASN A 44 3.98 0.31 -0.14
C ASN A 44 5.21 0.46 -1.02
N TYR A 45 5.05 0.50 -2.35
CA TYR A 45 6.16 0.72 -3.26
C TYR A 45 6.83 2.07 -3.03
N SER A 46 6.08 3.12 -2.69
CA SER A 46 6.66 4.42 -2.35
C SER A 46 7.56 4.35 -1.11
N LEU A 47 7.15 3.64 -0.04
CA LEU A 47 7.98 3.45 1.14
C LEU A 47 9.19 2.57 0.83
N LEU A 48 9.00 1.46 0.12
CA LEU A 48 10.08 0.55 -0.26
C LEU A 48 11.11 1.24 -1.16
N ALA A 49 10.67 2.08 -2.10
CA ALA A 49 11.56 2.88 -2.94
C ALA A 49 12.30 3.94 -2.11
N ALA A 50 11.62 4.62 -1.18
CA ALA A 50 12.27 5.57 -0.27
C ALA A 50 13.33 4.88 0.61
N LEU A 51 13.03 3.69 1.14
CA LEU A 51 13.98 2.89 1.91
C LEU A 51 15.15 2.40 1.05
N ALA A 52 14.92 1.97 -0.19
CA ALA A 52 15.98 1.58 -1.11
C ALA A 52 16.87 2.78 -1.51
N SER A 53 16.30 3.97 -1.59
CA SER A 53 17.03 5.19 -1.95
C SER A 53 18.11 5.57 -0.96
N SER A 54 18.07 5.07 0.28
CA SER A 54 19.13 5.30 1.29
C SER A 54 20.50 4.75 0.88
N HIS A 55 20.54 3.86 -0.12
CA HIS A 55 21.79 3.33 -0.66
C HIS A 55 22.42 4.23 -1.75
N VAL A 56 21.69 5.25 -2.22
CA VAL A 56 22.08 6.06 -3.39
C VAL A 56 22.04 7.56 -3.09
N LEU A 57 21.12 8.00 -2.24
CA LEU A 57 20.87 9.40 -1.93
C LEU A 57 21.44 9.80 -0.57
N ASP A 58 21.58 11.11 -0.37
CA ASP A 58 21.92 11.69 0.93
C ASP A 58 20.95 11.23 2.03
N GLU A 59 21.47 11.06 3.26
CA GLU A 59 20.69 10.55 4.38
C GLU A 59 19.46 11.43 4.67
N ASN A 60 19.61 12.77 4.63
CA ASN A 60 18.49 13.67 4.89
C ASN A 60 17.43 13.55 3.80
N TYR A 61 17.85 13.47 2.54
CA TYR A 61 16.92 13.31 1.43
C TYR A 61 16.19 11.95 1.51
N SER A 62 16.91 10.87 1.83
CA SER A 62 16.29 9.55 2.01
C SER A 62 15.28 9.54 3.16
N ARG A 63 15.61 10.15 4.31
CA ARG A 63 14.70 10.30 5.44
C ARG A 63 13.47 11.12 5.06
N MET A 64 13.66 12.24 4.35
CA MET A 64 12.57 13.05 3.82
C MET A 64 11.64 12.23 2.89
N MET A 65 12.19 11.39 2.02
CA MET A 65 11.40 10.51 1.13
C MET A 65 10.64 9.43 1.90
N VAL A 66 11.22 8.85 2.95
CA VAL A 66 10.51 7.93 3.84
C VAL A 66 9.29 8.63 4.43
N HIS A 67 9.47 9.85 4.94
CA HIS A 67 8.36 10.64 5.48
C HIS A 67 7.34 11.06 4.42
N ALA A 68 7.76 11.30 3.18
CA ALA A 68 6.85 11.58 2.07
C ALA A 68 5.96 10.39 1.68
N SER A 69 6.38 9.16 1.96
CA SER A 69 5.56 7.97 1.74
C SER A 69 4.46 7.78 2.80
N LEU A 70 4.70 8.23 4.05
CA LEU A 70 3.85 7.90 5.19
C LEU A 70 2.38 8.33 5.05
N PRO A 71 2.02 9.50 4.49
CA PRO A 71 0.62 9.88 4.35
C PRO A 71 -0.20 8.86 3.55
N GLY A 72 0.36 8.32 2.47
CA GLY A 72 -0.29 7.27 1.68
C GLY A 72 -0.48 5.99 2.47
N LEU A 73 0.55 5.52 3.18
CA LEU A 73 0.47 4.32 4.01
C LEU A 73 -0.51 4.49 5.18
N MET A 74 -0.55 5.67 5.80
CA MET A 74 -1.51 5.99 6.87
C MET A 74 -2.95 5.92 6.36
N TYR A 75 -3.22 6.56 5.22
CA TYR A 75 -4.54 6.55 4.61
C TYR A 75 -4.96 5.13 4.21
N TYR A 76 -4.20 4.47 3.33
CA TYR A 76 -4.58 3.16 2.82
C TYR A 76 -4.45 2.03 3.85
N GLY A 77 -3.57 2.20 4.85
CA GLY A 77 -3.26 1.15 5.83
C GLY A 77 -4.20 1.20 6.99
N GLY A 78 -4.30 2.38 7.59
CA GLY A 78 -5.25 2.63 8.68
C GLY A 78 -6.70 2.45 8.23
N LEU A 79 -7.10 3.09 7.12
CA LEU A 79 -8.49 2.95 6.64
C LEU A 79 -8.75 1.55 6.07
N GLY A 80 -7.74 0.90 5.47
CA GLY A 80 -7.88 -0.46 4.95
C GLY A 80 -8.31 -1.47 6.03
N LEU A 81 -7.78 -1.35 7.25
CA LEU A 81 -8.18 -2.20 8.38
C LEU A 81 -9.67 -2.08 8.75
N VAL A 82 -10.29 -0.93 8.45
CA VAL A 82 -11.68 -0.62 8.78
C VAL A 82 -12.63 -0.86 7.60
N VAL A 83 -12.20 -0.54 6.38
CA VAL A 83 -13.03 -0.61 5.16
C VAL A 83 -13.21 -2.05 4.68
N PHE A 84 -12.17 -2.88 4.78
CA PHE A 84 -12.26 -4.27 4.35
C PHE A 84 -12.91 -5.15 5.44
N PRO A 85 -13.71 -6.15 5.07
CA PRO A 85 -14.32 -7.05 6.03
C PRO A 85 -13.31 -8.06 6.58
N TRP A 86 -13.34 -8.31 7.89
CA TRP A 86 -12.61 -9.40 8.55
C TRP A 86 -13.35 -10.75 8.40
N LYS A 87 -13.68 -11.12 7.16
CA LYS A 87 -14.31 -12.40 6.84
C LYS A 87 -13.26 -13.42 6.45
N LEU A 88 -13.44 -14.66 6.90
CA LEU A 88 -12.61 -15.80 6.53
C LEU A 88 -12.67 -16.01 5.00
N GLY A 89 -11.55 -16.35 4.37
CA GLY A 89 -11.42 -16.52 2.92
C GLY A 89 -10.39 -15.58 2.28
N MET A 90 -10.57 -15.24 0.99
CA MET A 90 -9.61 -14.41 0.25
C MET A 90 -9.43 -12.98 0.79
N ASN A 91 -10.39 -12.48 1.59
CA ASN A 91 -10.34 -11.16 2.21
C ASN A 91 -9.38 -11.08 3.41
N LEU A 92 -8.88 -12.21 3.92
CA LEU A 92 -7.94 -12.22 5.05
C LEU A 92 -6.53 -11.78 4.64
N ILE A 93 -6.11 -12.10 3.41
CA ILE A 93 -4.81 -11.72 2.85
C ILE A 93 -4.62 -10.19 2.81
N PRO A 94 -5.55 -9.39 2.23
CA PRO A 94 -5.40 -7.94 2.24
C PRO A 94 -5.42 -7.37 3.66
N GLN A 95 -6.19 -7.94 4.59
CA GLN A 95 -6.18 -7.49 6.00
C GLN A 95 -4.80 -7.64 6.67
N PHE A 96 -4.15 -8.79 6.49
CA PHE A 96 -2.78 -8.96 6.98
C PHE A 96 -1.81 -7.98 6.33
N SER A 97 -1.97 -7.68 5.03
CA SER A 97 -1.17 -6.67 4.36
C SER A 97 -1.36 -5.27 4.98
N HIS A 98 -2.59 -4.89 5.32
CA HIS A 98 -2.87 -3.61 5.99
C HIS A 98 -2.31 -3.54 7.41
N LEU A 99 -2.31 -4.65 8.15
CA LEU A 99 -1.64 -4.73 9.46
C LEU A 99 -0.13 -4.50 9.33
N ILE A 100 0.50 -5.15 8.36
CA ILE A 100 1.93 -5.00 8.10
C ILE A 100 2.25 -3.56 7.66
N MET A 101 1.42 -2.95 6.81
CA MET A 101 1.55 -1.56 6.38
C MET A 101 1.46 -0.61 7.58
N SER A 102 0.44 -0.78 8.42
CA SER A 102 0.23 0.05 9.62
C SER A 102 1.36 -0.11 10.64
N ALA A 103 1.87 -1.34 10.83
CA ALA A 103 3.01 -1.60 11.70
C ALA A 103 4.29 -0.89 11.20
N ASN A 104 4.53 -0.86 9.88
CA ASN A 104 5.66 -0.12 9.30
C ASN A 104 5.53 1.39 9.54
N VAL A 105 4.32 1.95 9.44
CA VAL A 105 4.08 3.37 9.79
C VAL A 105 4.42 3.64 11.25
N LEU A 106 3.88 2.85 12.18
CA LEU A 106 4.14 3.02 13.61
C LEU A 106 5.63 2.92 13.94
N MET A 107 6.34 2.00 13.28
CA MET A 107 7.78 1.82 13.45
C MET A 107 8.57 3.05 12.97
N GLU A 108 8.26 3.62 11.80
CA GLU A 108 8.94 4.83 11.32
C GLU A 108 8.63 6.05 12.18
N LEU A 109 7.39 6.19 12.65
CA LEU A 109 7.03 7.25 13.61
C LEU A 109 7.81 7.10 14.93
N ASN A 110 7.87 5.89 15.48
CA ASN A 110 8.62 5.63 16.71
C ASN A 110 10.12 5.93 16.54
N LYS A 111 10.72 5.52 15.41
CA LYS A 111 12.12 5.84 15.10
C LYS A 111 12.35 7.36 15.04
N THR A 112 11.42 8.08 14.43
CA THR A 112 11.50 9.54 14.28
C THR A 112 11.44 10.23 15.64
N LEU A 113 10.52 9.81 16.51
CA LEU A 113 10.41 10.30 17.88
C LEU A 113 11.66 10.00 18.70
N ALA A 114 12.23 8.80 18.56
CA ALA A 114 13.41 8.37 19.30
C ALA A 114 14.69 9.13 18.91
N VAL A 115 14.82 9.52 17.64
CA VAL A 115 16.01 10.20 17.11
C VAL A 115 15.84 11.73 17.05
N GLY A 116 14.61 12.23 17.17
CA GLY A 116 14.31 13.66 17.07
C GLY A 116 14.36 14.22 15.64
N ASP A 117 14.12 13.38 14.63
CA ASP A 117 14.22 13.70 13.19
C ASP A 117 12.99 14.50 12.68
N PHE A 118 12.61 15.54 13.39
CA PHE A 118 11.36 16.28 13.15
C PHE A 118 11.40 17.16 11.90
N GLU A 119 12.58 17.67 11.54
CA GLU A 119 12.72 18.52 10.36
C GLU A 119 12.47 17.75 9.07
N ASN A 120 13.11 16.58 8.89
CA ASN A 120 12.87 15.71 7.74
C ASN A 120 11.44 15.14 7.78
N ALA A 121 10.90 14.87 8.98
CA ALA A 121 9.52 14.46 9.13
C ALA A 121 8.53 15.51 8.63
N PHE A 122 8.72 16.77 9.00
CA PHE A 122 7.88 17.88 8.55
C PHE A 122 7.99 18.09 7.04
N LYS A 123 9.22 18.26 6.52
CA LYS A 123 9.48 18.49 5.09
C LYS A 123 8.95 17.34 4.23
N GLY A 124 9.26 16.11 4.64
CA GLY A 124 8.85 14.90 3.93
C GLY A 124 7.34 14.75 3.94
N THR A 125 6.69 14.91 5.09
CA THR A 125 5.22 14.80 5.19
C THR A 125 4.53 15.88 4.35
N MET A 126 5.02 17.13 4.35
CA MET A 126 4.50 18.19 3.48
C MET A 126 4.62 17.82 2.01
N LEU A 127 5.79 17.36 1.57
CA LEU A 127 6.00 16.89 0.21
C LEU A 127 5.08 15.71 -0.14
N GLY A 128 4.93 14.76 0.77
CA GLY A 128 4.05 13.62 0.64
C GLY A 128 2.60 14.05 0.46
N LEU A 129 2.10 15.00 1.26
CA LEU A 129 0.73 15.50 1.15
C LEU A 129 0.44 16.17 -0.21
N LEU A 130 1.41 16.89 -0.78
CA LEU A 130 1.28 17.46 -2.12
C LEU A 130 1.03 16.41 -3.21
N PHE A 131 1.56 15.20 -3.04
CA PHE A 131 1.34 14.09 -3.96
C PHE A 131 0.11 13.25 -3.59
N TRP A 132 0.02 12.82 -2.32
CA TRP A 132 -0.98 11.87 -1.86
C TRP A 132 -2.39 12.44 -1.87
N LEU A 133 -2.58 13.72 -1.56
CA LEU A 133 -3.93 14.31 -1.56
C LEU A 133 -4.54 14.30 -2.99
N PRO A 134 -3.87 14.81 -4.03
CA PRO A 134 -4.36 14.67 -5.41
C PRO A 134 -4.55 13.22 -5.85
N PHE A 135 -3.59 12.34 -5.50
CA PHE A 135 -3.67 10.93 -5.88
C PHE A 135 -4.90 10.26 -5.27
N ILE A 136 -5.14 10.41 -3.97
CA ILE A 136 -6.30 9.87 -3.26
C ILE A 136 -7.60 10.41 -3.87
N PHE A 137 -7.65 11.72 -4.20
CA PHE A 137 -8.82 12.30 -4.85
C PHE A 137 -9.13 11.65 -6.21
N ILE A 138 -8.11 11.53 -7.07
CA ILE A 138 -8.23 10.89 -8.39
C ILE A 138 -8.62 9.42 -8.24
N GLN A 139 -8.02 8.71 -7.31
CA GLN A 139 -8.25 7.30 -7.03
C GLN A 139 -9.69 7.06 -6.55
N ASN A 140 -10.17 7.84 -5.58
CA ASN A 140 -11.55 7.78 -5.11
C ASN A 140 -12.53 8.11 -6.25
N LYS A 141 -12.27 9.16 -7.04
CA LYS A 141 -13.09 9.49 -8.22
C LYS A 141 -13.13 8.35 -9.23
N TYR A 142 -12.01 7.66 -9.45
CA TYR A 142 -11.95 6.49 -10.32
C TYR A 142 -12.82 5.35 -9.76
N LEU A 143 -12.68 5.04 -8.47
CA LEU A 143 -13.48 4.03 -7.76
C LEU A 143 -14.99 4.31 -7.89
N TYR A 144 -15.42 5.55 -7.66
CA TYR A 144 -16.84 5.93 -7.75
C TYR A 144 -17.39 5.96 -9.18
N SER A 145 -16.55 6.19 -10.19
CA SER A 145 -16.99 6.18 -11.59
C SER A 145 -16.97 4.78 -12.23
N HIS A 146 -16.35 3.79 -11.57
CA HIS A 146 -16.19 2.43 -12.06
C HIS A 146 -16.66 1.41 -11.01
N GLN A 147 -17.84 1.63 -10.42
CA GLN A 147 -18.33 0.83 -9.28
C GLN A 147 -18.52 -0.66 -9.60
N GLU A 148 -19.04 -0.99 -10.79
CA GLU A 148 -19.19 -2.38 -11.23
C GLU A 148 -17.82 -3.08 -11.30
N GLU A 149 -16.85 -2.41 -11.91
CA GLU A 149 -15.50 -2.90 -12.04
C GLU A 149 -14.81 -3.08 -10.68
N ALA A 150 -14.99 -2.10 -9.78
CA ALA A 150 -14.49 -2.14 -8.43
C ALA A 150 -15.08 -3.31 -7.64
N SER A 151 -16.39 -3.53 -7.77
CA SER A 151 -17.08 -4.65 -7.12
C SER A 151 -16.52 -6.00 -7.57
N GLU A 152 -16.28 -6.18 -8.88
CA GLU A 152 -15.73 -7.43 -9.40
C GLU A 152 -14.24 -7.65 -9.04
N ILE A 153 -13.43 -6.60 -9.08
CA ILE A 153 -11.99 -6.71 -8.86
C ILE A 153 -11.67 -6.85 -7.38
N LEU A 154 -12.32 -6.05 -6.55
CA LEU A 154 -11.91 -5.90 -5.18
C LEU A 154 -12.76 -6.70 -4.20
N TRP A 155 -14.09 -6.68 -4.36
CA TRP A 155 -14.98 -7.31 -3.37
C TRP A 155 -15.39 -8.72 -3.77
N ASN A 156 -15.48 -9.01 -5.08
CA ASN A 156 -15.85 -10.32 -5.63
C ASN A 156 -14.80 -10.90 -6.59
N PRO A 157 -13.49 -10.92 -6.22
CA PRO A 157 -12.43 -11.38 -7.12
C PRO A 157 -12.58 -12.86 -7.53
N GLU A 158 -13.15 -13.69 -6.66
CA GLU A 158 -13.40 -15.12 -6.95
C GLU A 158 -14.37 -15.31 -8.11
N GLU A 159 -15.49 -14.58 -8.09
CA GLU A 159 -16.49 -14.62 -9.17
C GLU A 159 -15.90 -14.14 -10.49
N ARG A 160 -15.05 -13.11 -10.46
CA ARG A 160 -14.31 -12.66 -11.64
C ARG A 160 -13.38 -13.76 -12.17
N MET A 161 -12.63 -14.44 -11.29
CA MET A 161 -11.75 -15.54 -11.69
C MET A 161 -12.53 -16.74 -12.27
N LYS A 162 -13.72 -17.03 -11.74
CA LYS A 162 -14.64 -18.04 -12.32
C LYS A 162 -15.10 -17.63 -13.73
N LYS A 163 -15.53 -16.38 -13.92
CA LYS A 163 -15.90 -15.84 -15.26
C LYS A 163 -14.74 -15.92 -16.26
N MET A 164 -13.51 -15.82 -15.79
CA MET A 164 -12.29 -15.94 -16.60
C MET A 164 -11.84 -17.39 -16.83
N GLY A 165 -12.52 -18.38 -16.25
CA GLY A 165 -12.16 -19.81 -16.35
C GLY A 165 -10.87 -20.18 -15.59
N ILE A 166 -10.44 -19.36 -14.64
CA ILE A 166 -9.22 -19.60 -13.84
C ILE A 166 -9.50 -20.60 -12.70
N ILE A 167 -10.70 -20.51 -12.12
CA ILE A 167 -11.17 -21.39 -11.04
C ILE A 167 -12.45 -22.07 -11.54
N LYS A 168 -12.64 -23.35 -11.22
CA LYS A 168 -13.84 -24.08 -11.59
C LYS A 168 -15.06 -23.48 -10.88
N SER A 169 -16.18 -23.35 -11.59
CA SER A 169 -17.49 -23.17 -10.97
C SER A 169 -17.86 -24.49 -10.30
N GLU A 170 -18.08 -24.47 -8.99
CA GLU A 170 -18.76 -25.55 -8.28
C GLU A 170 -20.23 -25.64 -8.71
#